data_AF-A0A7Y2BEP8-F1
#
_entry.id   AF-A0A7Y2BEP8-F1
#
_cell.length_a   1.000
_cell.length_b   1.000
_cell.length_c   1.000
_cell.angle_alpha   90.00
_cell.angle_beta   90.00
_cell.angle_gamma   90.00
#
_symmetry.space_group_name_H-M   'P 1'
#
loop_
_entity.id
_entity.type
_entity.pdbx_description
1 polymer ?
#
loop_
_entity_poly.entity_id
_entity_poly.type
_entity_poly.pdbx_seq_one_letter_code
_entity_poly.pdbx_strand_id
1 'polypeptide(L)'
;NKWYAKYAKGADLAIHECFIAVPDMIEKFKFTPQSALAVGTQIHTAPEAFGKVMSIIKPRMAVAYHFFKDFDTTASINDRIRTTYDGPLSLSMDYMVWNITKDEIRVRMAVVDEDVWPPPATEKPQAPDATQRIPYSPEISGGRLDMKKVLQPTYDEINKQYGIDEKQE
;
A
#
# COMPACT_ATOMS: atom_id res chain seq x y z
N ASN A 1 -3.57 13.14 -18.37
CA ASN A 1 -2.92 11.98 -19.04
C ASN A 1 -3.79 11.47 -20.22
N LYS A 2 -3.39 11.71 -21.48
CA LYS A 2 -4.18 11.32 -22.67
C LYS A 2 -4.26 9.78 -22.86
N TRP A 3 -3.28 9.04 -22.39
CA TRP A 3 -3.26 7.58 -22.52
C TRP A 3 -4.26 6.92 -21.56
N TYR A 4 -4.33 7.39 -20.32
CA TYR A 4 -5.33 6.89 -19.36
C TYR A 4 -6.75 7.12 -19.89
N ALA A 5 -7.03 8.34 -20.39
CA ALA A 5 -8.34 8.67 -20.97
C ALA A 5 -8.71 7.80 -22.19
N LYS A 6 -7.72 7.34 -22.96
CA LYS A 6 -7.94 6.46 -24.11
C LYS A 6 -8.18 5.01 -23.71
N TYR A 7 -7.35 4.48 -22.81
CA TYR A 7 -7.29 3.04 -22.54
C TYR A 7 -8.12 2.58 -21.34
N ALA A 8 -8.50 3.48 -20.43
CA ALA A 8 -9.35 3.16 -19.27
C ALA A 8 -10.86 3.38 -19.54
N LYS A 9 -11.25 3.68 -20.79
CA LYS A 9 -12.63 3.97 -21.16
C LYS A 9 -13.53 2.75 -20.91
N GLY A 10 -14.58 2.94 -20.12
CA GLY A 10 -15.55 1.91 -19.77
C GLY A 10 -15.04 0.85 -18.79
N ALA A 11 -13.93 1.09 -18.09
CA ALA A 11 -13.42 0.14 -17.10
C ALA A 11 -14.44 -0.15 -15.98
N ASP A 12 -14.47 -1.38 -15.47
CA ASP A 12 -15.28 -1.71 -14.30
C ASP A 12 -14.82 -0.91 -13.07
N LEU A 13 -13.51 -0.93 -12.80
CA LEU A 13 -12.88 -0.18 -11.72
C LEU A 13 -11.76 0.69 -12.29
N ALA A 14 -11.85 2.00 -12.11
CA ALA A 14 -10.83 2.94 -12.55
C ALA A 14 -10.20 3.64 -11.34
N ILE A 15 -8.93 3.31 -11.06
CA ILE A 15 -8.16 3.88 -9.96
C ILE A 15 -7.21 4.93 -10.54
N HIS A 16 -7.29 6.15 -10.04
CA HIS A 16 -6.41 7.23 -10.49
C HIS A 16 -6.05 8.13 -9.31
N GLU A 17 -4.85 8.70 -9.38
CA GLU A 17 -4.39 9.71 -8.43
C GLU A 17 -5.42 10.84 -8.32
N CYS A 18 -5.73 11.21 -7.09
CA CYS A 18 -6.49 12.39 -6.71
C CYS A 18 -5.76 13.04 -5.54
N PHE A 19 -5.14 14.18 -5.78
CA PHE A 19 -4.34 14.84 -4.75
C PHE A 19 -5.20 15.63 -3.77
N ILE A 20 -4.61 16.07 -2.66
CA ILE A 20 -5.25 16.95 -1.70
C ILE A 20 -5.70 18.27 -2.37
N ALA A 21 -6.78 18.87 -1.88
CA ALA A 21 -7.27 20.13 -2.41
C ALA A 21 -6.26 21.27 -2.19
N VAL A 22 -6.13 22.17 -3.17
CA VAL A 22 -5.17 23.28 -3.13
C VAL A 22 -5.33 24.16 -1.87
N PRO A 23 -6.55 24.52 -1.40
CA PRO A 23 -6.68 25.27 -0.15
C PRO A 23 -6.12 24.54 1.06
N ASP A 24 -6.35 23.22 1.15
CA ASP A 24 -5.88 22.41 2.27
C ASP A 24 -4.35 22.33 2.30
N MET A 25 -3.67 22.41 1.15
CA MET A 25 -2.20 22.51 1.10
C MET A 25 -1.68 23.84 1.68
N ILE A 26 -2.38 24.94 1.40
CA ILE A 26 -2.03 26.26 1.96
C ILE A 26 -2.27 26.25 3.47
N GLU A 27 -3.41 25.72 3.88
CA GLU A 27 -3.82 25.71 5.28
C GLU A 27 -2.99 24.74 6.12
N LYS A 28 -2.79 23.49 5.67
CA LYS A 28 -2.17 22.43 6.46
C LYS A 28 -0.66 22.35 6.25
N PHE A 29 -0.20 22.43 5.00
CA PHE A 29 1.23 22.31 4.68
C PHE A 29 1.96 23.65 4.67
N LYS A 30 1.23 24.77 4.84
CA LYS A 30 1.76 26.13 4.84
C LYS A 30 2.51 26.50 3.56
N PHE A 31 2.09 25.91 2.43
CA PHE A 31 2.61 26.27 1.13
C PHE A 31 2.19 27.69 0.77
N THR A 32 3.03 28.41 0.02
CA THR A 32 2.57 29.64 -0.63
C THR A 32 1.48 29.30 -1.66
N PRO A 33 0.50 30.19 -1.91
CA PRO A 33 -0.55 29.93 -2.90
C PRO A 33 0.00 29.54 -4.28
N GLN A 34 1.12 30.15 -4.70
CA GLN A 34 1.80 29.84 -5.96
C GLN A 34 2.33 28.40 -5.98
N SER A 35 2.98 27.96 -4.91
CA SER A 35 3.50 26.60 -4.80
C SER A 35 2.38 25.58 -4.70
N ALA A 36 1.33 25.88 -3.94
CA ALA A 36 0.14 25.02 -3.82
C ALA A 36 -0.57 24.84 -5.18
N LEU A 37 -0.72 25.91 -5.96
CA LEU A 37 -1.27 25.82 -7.32
C LEU A 37 -0.40 24.97 -8.24
N ALA A 38 0.92 25.19 -8.25
CA ALA A 38 1.84 24.42 -9.08
C ALA A 38 1.79 22.92 -8.75
N VAL A 39 1.95 22.58 -7.47
CA VAL A 39 1.99 21.18 -7.00
C VAL A 39 0.63 20.52 -7.19
N GLY A 40 -0.46 21.14 -6.73
CA GLY A 40 -1.79 20.54 -6.75
C GLY A 40 -2.46 20.45 -8.13
N THR A 41 -2.02 21.24 -9.12
CA THR A 41 -2.69 21.28 -10.44
C THR A 41 -1.82 20.95 -11.65
N GLN A 42 -0.50 21.17 -11.57
CA GLN A 42 0.41 20.95 -12.71
C GLN A 42 1.26 19.69 -12.54
N ILE A 43 1.69 19.41 -11.30
CA ILE A 43 2.50 18.23 -10.97
C ILE A 43 1.58 17.05 -10.67
N HIS A 44 0.54 17.28 -9.87
CA HIS A 44 -0.43 16.27 -9.45
C HIS A 44 -1.81 16.47 -10.07
N THR A 45 -2.65 15.46 -9.92
CA THR A 45 -4.04 15.50 -10.38
C THR A 45 -4.95 16.06 -9.29
N ALA A 46 -5.38 17.31 -9.43
CA ALA A 46 -6.36 17.95 -8.54
C ALA A 46 -7.70 17.16 -8.51
N PRO A 47 -8.49 17.26 -7.42
CA PRO A 47 -9.81 16.63 -7.32
C PRO A 47 -10.76 16.93 -8.50
N GLU A 48 -10.78 18.17 -8.98
CA GLU A 48 -11.58 18.59 -10.14
C GLU A 48 -11.07 17.95 -11.44
N ALA A 49 -9.76 17.79 -11.57
CA ALA A 49 -9.15 17.14 -12.73
C ALA A 49 -9.43 15.62 -12.71
N PHE A 50 -9.37 14.98 -11.53
CA PHE A 50 -9.77 13.58 -11.35
C PHE A 50 -11.21 13.38 -11.82
N GLY A 51 -12.15 14.18 -11.32
CA GLY A 51 -13.55 14.08 -11.73
C GLY A 51 -13.73 14.26 -13.23
N LYS A 52 -13.04 15.24 -13.84
CA LYS A 52 -13.09 15.44 -15.29
C LYS A 52 -12.59 14.23 -16.07
N VAL A 53 -11.51 13.59 -15.62
CA VAL A 53 -10.99 12.35 -16.23
C VAL A 53 -12.01 11.23 -16.11
N MET A 54 -12.62 11.03 -14.94
CA MET A 54 -13.63 10.00 -14.71
C MET A 54 -14.88 10.19 -15.58
N SER A 55 -15.31 11.44 -15.78
CA SER A 55 -16.42 11.78 -16.69
C SER A 55 -16.11 11.49 -18.16
N ILE A 56 -14.84 11.54 -18.57
CA ILE A 56 -14.41 11.18 -19.93
C ILE A 56 -14.42 9.67 -20.12
N ILE A 57 -13.91 8.91 -19.15
CA ILE A 57 -13.74 7.45 -19.29
C ILE A 57 -14.97 6.66 -18.88
N LYS A 58 -15.87 7.22 -18.06
CA LYS A 58 -17.15 6.64 -17.62
C LYS A 58 -16.99 5.21 -17.04
N PRO A 59 -16.26 5.03 -15.93
CA PRO A 59 -16.10 3.72 -15.32
C PRO A 59 -17.38 3.30 -14.59
N ARG A 60 -17.55 2.00 -14.28
CA ARG A 60 -18.64 1.57 -13.37
C ARG A 60 -18.37 2.02 -11.92
N MET A 61 -17.10 2.11 -11.51
CA MET A 61 -16.66 2.68 -10.23
C MET A 61 -15.35 3.45 -10.40
N ALA A 62 -15.34 4.72 -9.99
CA ALA A 62 -14.13 5.52 -9.88
C ALA A 62 -13.54 5.40 -8.47
N VAL A 63 -12.21 5.31 -8.36
CA VAL A 63 -11.49 5.28 -7.09
C VAL A 63 -10.46 6.40 -7.06
N ALA A 64 -10.69 7.37 -6.19
CA ALA A 64 -9.73 8.41 -5.87
C ALA A 64 -8.81 7.89 -4.76
N TYR A 65 -7.49 7.95 -4.97
CA TYR A 65 -6.47 7.59 -3.99
C TYR A 65 -5.31 8.61 -3.99
N HIS A 66 -4.33 8.41 -3.11
CA HIS A 66 -3.12 9.25 -3.02
C HIS A 66 -3.34 10.63 -2.35
N PHE A 67 -4.22 10.66 -1.35
CA PHE A 67 -4.45 11.78 -0.44
C PHE A 67 -4.62 11.28 0.99
N PHE A 68 -4.39 12.14 1.99
CA PHE A 68 -4.75 11.82 3.37
C PHE A 68 -6.26 11.89 3.53
N LYS A 69 -6.91 10.73 3.72
CA LYS A 69 -8.36 10.63 3.90
C LYS A 69 -8.72 10.82 5.37
N ASP A 70 -8.67 12.07 5.82
CA ASP A 70 -8.93 12.48 7.20
C ASP A 70 -10.27 13.19 7.35
N PHE A 71 -10.69 13.38 8.60
CA PHE A 71 -11.97 14.01 8.96
C PHE A 71 -12.12 15.43 8.40
N ASP A 72 -11.01 16.14 8.15
CA ASP A 72 -11.00 17.54 7.72
C ASP A 72 -10.42 17.78 6.31
N THR A 73 -10.18 16.72 5.54
CA THR A 73 -9.79 16.80 4.12
C THR A 73 -10.79 16.10 3.20
N THR A 74 -11.45 15.05 3.69
CA THR A 74 -12.31 14.17 2.89
C THR A 74 -13.46 14.91 2.19
N ALA A 75 -14.13 15.84 2.89
CA ALA A 75 -15.26 16.58 2.33
C ALA A 75 -14.84 17.50 1.17
N SER A 76 -13.77 18.29 1.38
CA SER A 76 -13.22 19.21 0.36
C SER A 76 -12.84 18.47 -0.92
N ILE A 77 -12.20 17.30 -0.78
CA ILE A 77 -11.83 16.45 -1.91
C ILE A 77 -13.07 15.90 -2.62
N ASN A 78 -14.03 15.33 -1.88
CA ASN A 78 -15.29 14.83 -2.44
C ASN A 78 -15.98 15.91 -3.27
N ASP A 79 -16.25 17.06 -2.67
CA ASP A 79 -17.10 18.09 -3.27
C ASP A 79 -16.48 18.64 -4.55
N ARG A 80 -15.15 18.79 -4.57
CA ARG A 80 -14.42 19.19 -5.77
C ARG A 80 -14.45 18.14 -6.88
N ILE A 81 -14.33 16.85 -6.58
CA ILE A 81 -14.56 15.79 -7.57
C ILE A 81 -15.98 15.90 -8.14
N ARG A 82 -16.98 16.10 -7.27
CA ARG A 82 -18.40 16.18 -7.65
C ARG A 82 -18.74 17.35 -8.56
N THR A 83 -17.91 18.40 -8.62
CA THR A 83 -18.09 19.49 -9.59
C THR A 83 -17.97 19.04 -11.05
N THR A 84 -17.31 17.91 -11.30
CA THR A 84 -17.04 17.43 -12.66
C THR A 84 -17.39 15.96 -12.89
N TYR A 85 -17.78 15.20 -11.87
CA TYR A 85 -18.14 13.79 -11.95
C TYR A 85 -19.29 13.40 -11.01
N ASP A 86 -20.33 12.82 -11.60
CA ASP A 86 -21.58 12.40 -10.94
C ASP A 86 -21.70 10.87 -10.77
N GLY A 87 -20.81 10.09 -11.37
CA GLY A 87 -20.84 8.62 -11.29
C GLY A 87 -20.43 8.04 -9.93
N PRO A 88 -20.46 6.69 -9.80
CA PRO A 88 -20.04 6.01 -8.58
C PRO A 88 -18.57 6.30 -8.23
N LEU A 89 -18.32 6.59 -6.96
CA LEU A 89 -17.03 7.06 -6.45
C LEU A 89 -16.71 6.40 -5.11
N SER A 90 -15.48 5.91 -4.99
CA SER A 90 -14.86 5.58 -3.71
C SER A 90 -13.74 6.58 -3.43
N LEU A 91 -13.78 7.22 -2.26
CA LEU A 91 -12.62 7.89 -1.66
C LEU A 91 -11.85 6.82 -0.89
N SER A 92 -10.77 6.29 -1.46
CA SER A 92 -10.09 5.12 -0.90
C SER A 92 -9.37 5.45 0.41
N MET A 93 -9.33 4.46 1.29
CA MET A 93 -8.42 4.37 2.44
C MET A 93 -7.91 2.94 2.50
N ASP A 94 -6.88 2.73 3.32
CA ASP A 94 -6.32 1.41 3.59
C ASP A 94 -7.40 0.41 3.98
N TYR A 95 -7.23 -0.83 3.52
CA TYR A 95 -8.16 -1.94 3.68
C TYR A 95 -9.51 -1.81 2.95
N MET A 96 -9.73 -0.79 2.11
CA MET A 96 -10.91 -0.78 1.23
C MET A 96 -10.83 -1.91 0.19
N VAL A 97 -11.95 -2.60 -0.03
CA VAL A 97 -12.08 -3.76 -0.94
C VAL A 97 -13.24 -3.54 -1.90
N TRP A 98 -13.03 -3.90 -3.17
CA TRP A 98 -14.06 -3.91 -4.20
C TRP A 98 -14.26 -5.33 -4.73
N ASN A 99 -15.48 -5.86 -4.63
CA ASN A 99 -15.87 -7.11 -5.29
C ASN A 99 -16.58 -6.77 -6.59
N ILE A 100 -15.96 -7.13 -7.72
CA ILE A 100 -16.46 -6.81 -9.06
C ILE A 100 -17.17 -8.03 -9.63
N THR A 101 -18.45 -7.85 -9.97
CA THR A 101 -19.27 -8.86 -10.67
C THR A 101 -19.86 -8.25 -11.94
N LYS A 102 -20.56 -9.06 -12.73
CA LYS A 102 -21.30 -8.56 -13.91
C LYS A 102 -22.37 -7.54 -13.52
N ASP A 103 -23.02 -7.74 -12.36
CA ASP A 103 -24.21 -6.98 -11.97
C ASP A 103 -23.83 -5.75 -11.12
N GLU A 104 -22.92 -5.91 -10.16
CA GLU A 104 -22.55 -4.84 -9.23
C GLU A 104 -21.06 -4.80 -8.88
N ILE A 105 -20.66 -3.66 -8.29
CA ILE A 105 -19.37 -3.48 -7.61
C ILE A 105 -19.65 -3.18 -6.15
N ARG A 106 -19.39 -4.16 -5.28
CA ARG A 106 -19.62 -4.02 -3.84
C ARG A 106 -18.37 -3.46 -3.16
N VAL A 107 -18.52 -2.30 -2.52
CA VAL A 107 -17.47 -1.64 -1.73
C VAL A 107 -17.56 -2.10 -0.28
N ARG A 108 -16.44 -2.50 0.32
CA ARG A 108 -16.32 -2.97 1.71
C ARG A 108 -15.03 -2.48 2.35
N MET A 109 -14.94 -2.61 3.67
CA MET A 109 -13.67 -2.56 4.39
C MET A 109 -13.28 -3.99 4.78
N ALA A 110 -12.04 -4.37 4.54
CA ALA A 110 -11.45 -5.55 5.15
C ALA A 110 -11.21 -5.25 6.63
N VAL A 111 -11.67 -6.18 7.48
CA VAL A 111 -11.26 -6.24 8.88
C VAL A 111 -10.08 -7.19 8.91
N VAL A 112 -8.91 -6.67 9.30
CA VAL A 112 -7.67 -7.44 9.39
C VAL A 112 -7.27 -7.60 10.84
N ASP A 113 -6.51 -8.66 11.11
CA ASP A 113 -5.79 -8.81 12.37
C ASP A 113 -4.48 -8.01 12.28
N GLU A 114 -4.26 -7.10 13.22
CA GLU A 114 -3.02 -6.31 13.28
C GLU A 114 -1.83 -7.15 13.81
N ASP A 115 -2.11 -8.26 14.50
CA ASP A 115 -1.13 -9.17 15.08
C ASP A 115 -0.92 -10.43 14.21
N VAL A 116 -0.86 -10.25 12.89
CA VAL A 116 -0.82 -11.36 11.92
C VAL A 116 0.54 -12.05 11.84
N TRP A 117 0.51 -13.39 11.78
CA TRP A 117 1.66 -14.24 11.46
C TRP A 117 1.59 -14.74 10.01
N PRO A 118 2.72 -14.97 9.32
CA PRO A 118 2.70 -15.49 7.96
C PRO A 118 1.99 -16.85 7.91
N PRO A 119 1.13 -17.10 6.90
CA PRO A 119 0.48 -18.39 6.77
C PRO A 119 1.52 -19.49 6.44
N PRO A 120 1.19 -20.77 6.70
CA PRO A 120 2.04 -21.87 6.29
C PRO A 120 2.35 -21.82 4.78
N ALA A 121 3.58 -22.16 4.41
CA ALA A 121 3.98 -22.24 3.02
C ALA A 121 3.10 -23.25 2.25
N THR A 122 2.64 -22.86 1.06
CA THR A 122 1.85 -23.74 0.17
C THR A 122 2.75 -24.63 -0.70
N GLU A 123 4.03 -24.32 -0.79
CA GLU A 123 5.02 -25.03 -1.62
C GLU A 123 6.20 -25.55 -0.79
N LYS A 124 6.92 -26.52 -1.35
CA LYS A 124 8.14 -27.04 -0.72
C LYS A 124 9.23 -25.97 -0.68
N PRO A 125 9.99 -25.85 0.41
CA PRO A 125 11.15 -24.97 0.45
C PRO A 125 12.13 -25.27 -0.69
N GLN A 126 12.56 -24.23 -1.38
CA GLN A 126 13.68 -24.34 -2.31
C GLN A 126 14.98 -24.46 -1.52
N ALA A 127 15.83 -25.42 -1.91
CA ALA A 127 17.14 -25.55 -1.28
C ALA A 127 18.03 -24.35 -1.68
N PRO A 128 18.73 -23.72 -0.74
CA PRO A 128 19.65 -22.64 -1.07
C PRO A 128 20.84 -23.18 -1.89
N ASP A 129 21.30 -22.40 -2.85
CA ASP A 129 22.53 -22.70 -3.58
C ASP A 129 23.75 -22.39 -2.70
N ALA A 130 24.36 -23.43 -2.15
CA ALA A 130 25.51 -23.30 -1.26
C ALA A 130 26.71 -22.63 -1.95
N THR A 131 26.81 -22.64 -3.28
CA THR A 131 27.90 -21.98 -4.01
C THR A 131 27.82 -20.45 -3.94
N GLN A 132 26.66 -19.91 -3.62
CA GLN A 132 26.44 -18.47 -3.43
C GLN A 132 26.72 -18.00 -2.00
N ARG A 133 27.16 -18.89 -1.11
CA ARG A 133 27.46 -18.54 0.28
C ARG A 133 28.70 -17.65 0.33
N ILE A 134 28.52 -16.41 0.78
CA ILE A 134 29.62 -15.50 1.09
C ILE A 134 29.89 -15.57 2.60
N PRO A 135 31.06 -16.06 3.05
CA PRO A 135 31.38 -16.10 4.46
C PRO A 135 31.59 -14.68 5.02
N TYR A 136 31.30 -14.50 6.31
CA TYR A 136 31.72 -13.28 7.01
C TYR A 136 33.25 -13.14 6.99
N SER A 137 33.75 -11.91 7.00
CA SER A 137 35.17 -11.66 7.13
C SER A 137 35.69 -12.17 8.49
N PRO A 138 37.01 -12.40 8.63
CA PRO A 138 37.61 -12.80 9.90
C PRO A 138 37.34 -11.79 11.03
N GLU A 139 37.32 -10.49 10.72
CA GLU A 139 37.02 -9.43 11.68
C GLU A 139 35.63 -9.60 12.30
N ILE A 140 34.60 -9.83 11.48
CA ILE A 140 33.22 -10.02 11.95
C ILE A 140 33.08 -11.34 12.70
N SER A 141 33.68 -12.41 12.19
CA SER A 141 33.57 -13.73 12.82
C SER A 141 34.33 -13.82 14.15
N GLY A 142 35.48 -13.15 14.26
CA GLY A 142 36.30 -13.09 15.47
C GLY A 142 35.71 -12.22 16.59
N GLY A 143 34.76 -11.34 16.27
CA GLY A 143 34.07 -10.48 17.24
C GLY A 143 32.88 -11.12 17.96
N ARG A 144 32.58 -12.42 17.73
CA ARG A 144 31.45 -13.11 18.38
C ARG A 144 31.68 -13.24 19.88
N LEU A 145 30.73 -12.79 20.70
CA LEU A 145 30.71 -13.00 22.14
C LEU A 145 30.26 -14.44 22.46
N ASP A 146 31.01 -15.15 23.30
CA ASP A 146 30.68 -16.53 23.69
C ASP A 146 29.46 -16.56 24.63
N MET A 147 28.33 -17.03 24.10
CA MET A 147 27.07 -17.24 24.83
C MET A 147 26.72 -18.72 24.99
N LYS A 148 27.65 -19.64 24.66
CA LYS A 148 27.34 -21.07 24.50
C LYS A 148 26.72 -21.68 25.75
N LYS A 149 27.30 -21.36 26.91
CA LYS A 149 26.83 -21.87 28.20
C LYS A 149 25.39 -21.43 28.53
N VAL A 150 24.99 -20.22 28.13
CA VAL A 150 23.66 -19.67 28.42
C VAL A 150 22.61 -20.27 27.48
N LEU A 151 22.99 -20.55 26.23
CA LEU A 151 22.08 -21.08 25.20
C LEU A 151 21.96 -22.61 25.21
N GLN A 152 22.94 -23.34 25.77
CA GLN A 152 22.95 -24.80 25.75
C GLN A 152 21.67 -25.46 26.31
N PRO A 153 21.08 -24.99 27.42
CA PRO A 153 19.83 -25.57 27.92
C PRO A 153 18.68 -25.53 26.91
N THR A 154 18.60 -24.48 26.09
CA THR A 154 17.60 -24.35 25.03
C THR A 154 17.85 -25.35 23.89
N TYR A 155 19.12 -25.55 23.50
CA TYR A 155 19.46 -26.58 22.50
C TYR A 155 19.08 -27.97 23.01
N ASP A 156 19.42 -28.30 24.26
CA ASP A 156 19.11 -29.60 24.85
C ASP A 156 17.60 -29.86 24.95
N GLU A 157 16.82 -28.83 25.34
CA GLU A 157 15.36 -28.89 25.42
C GLU A 157 14.73 -29.18 24.04
N ILE A 158 15.11 -28.41 23.02
CA ILE A 158 14.57 -28.53 21.66
C ILE A 158 15.03 -29.84 21.01
N ASN A 159 16.31 -30.21 21.14
CA ASN A 159 16.84 -31.48 20.64
C ASN A 159 16.07 -32.67 21.21
N LYS A 160 15.81 -32.67 22.52
CA LYS A 160 15.01 -33.72 23.18
C LYS A 160 13.55 -33.70 22.73
N GLN A 161 12.93 -32.53 22.63
CA GLN A 161 11.52 -32.41 22.26
C GLN A 161 11.24 -32.93 20.84
N TYR A 162 12.14 -32.66 19.90
CA TYR A 162 11.94 -33.00 18.49
C TYR A 162 12.77 -34.22 18.02
N GLY A 163 13.60 -34.81 18.89
CA GLY A 163 14.44 -35.96 18.55
C GLY A 163 15.56 -35.64 17.55
N ILE A 164 16.12 -34.43 17.64
CA ILE A 164 17.19 -33.92 16.76
C ILE A 164 18.51 -33.74 17.55
N ASP A 165 19.64 -33.50 16.87
CA ASP A 165 20.98 -33.33 17.48
C ASP A 165 21.70 -32.08 16.92
N GLU A 166 21.03 -30.92 16.98
CA GLU A 166 21.61 -29.65 16.54
C GLU A 166 22.65 -29.13 17.54
N LYS A 167 23.72 -28.49 17.04
CA LYS A 167 24.86 -28.03 17.83
C LYS A 167 25.16 -26.56 17.62
N GLN A 168 25.66 -25.91 18.67
CA GLN A 168 26.12 -24.53 18.62
C GLN A 168 27.43 -24.41 17.83
N GLU A 169 27.51 -23.47 16.89
CA GLU A 169 28.75 -23.07 16.18
C GLU A 169 29.75 -22.40 17.12
#